data_AF-A0A7Y5GL59-F1
#
_entry.id   AF-A0A7Y5GL59-F1
#
_cell.length_a   1.000
_cell.length_b   1.000
_cell.length_c   1.000
_cell.angle_alpha   90.00
_cell.angle_beta   90.00
_cell.angle_gamma   90.00
#
_symmetry.space_group_name_H-M   'P 1'
#
loop_
_entity.id
_entity.type
_entity.pdbx_description
1 polymer ?
#
loop_
_entity_poly.entity_id
_entity_poly.type
_entity_poly.pdbx_seq_one_letter_code
_entity_poly.pdbx_strand_id
1 'polypeptide(L)'
;MHMYKISFLFISCILVFFLTGCSEVQNDVTSPQSVAIHPAGYNNFASPDFHGKQFSKNYNWSMTECQKCHASNYSGGTAGQSCLGAGCHNTVQGPEACNTCHGVFADISKIAPPRDLSGGISYTSAGVGAHQIHLNGGNIGAAVKCVWCHTVPATVNATGHLDAVQGAEIMFDSLAKFKTDTLNPNPSYSRTTQTCANTYCHGYFKGGNKTNAPKWTAGPSGAACGSCHGSGTNPLPPSPHPQVKNCQMCHSSAIIVTATATDTTYTFKDITKHVNGIINY
;
A
#
# COMPACT_ATOMS: atom_id res chain seq x y z
N MET A 1 -15.46 -72.91 -13.15
CA MET A 1 -14.21 -72.82 -13.95
C MET A 1 -14.28 -71.90 -15.18
N HIS A 2 -15.45 -71.41 -15.63
CA HIS A 2 -15.54 -70.55 -16.83
C HIS A 2 -15.38 -69.04 -16.57
N MET A 3 -15.61 -68.54 -15.35
CA MET A 3 -15.53 -67.09 -15.04
C MET A 3 -14.10 -66.54 -14.86
N TYR A 4 -13.13 -67.36 -14.46
CA TYR A 4 -11.74 -66.92 -14.26
C TYR A 4 -10.97 -66.73 -15.59
N LYS A 5 -11.35 -67.43 -16.65
CA LYS A 5 -10.71 -67.30 -17.98
C LYS A 5 -11.06 -65.98 -18.68
N ILE A 6 -12.27 -65.46 -18.47
CA ILE A 6 -12.73 -64.18 -19.05
C ILE A 6 -12.01 -63.01 -18.36
N SER A 7 -11.79 -63.10 -17.04
CA SER A 7 -11.09 -62.06 -16.27
C SER A 7 -9.61 -61.95 -16.65
N PHE A 8 -8.93 -63.07 -16.96
CA PHE A 8 -7.53 -63.06 -17.39
C PHE A 8 -7.36 -62.49 -18.80
N LEU A 9 -8.30 -62.77 -19.70
CA LEU A 9 -8.34 -62.21 -21.06
C LEU A 9 -8.59 -60.69 -21.05
N PHE A 10 -9.45 -60.19 -20.16
CA PHE A 10 -9.70 -58.76 -20.01
C PHE A 10 -8.48 -57.99 -19.45
N ILE A 11 -7.80 -58.54 -18.45
CA ILE A 11 -6.58 -57.95 -17.87
C ILE A 11 -5.43 -57.95 -18.90
N SER A 12 -5.30 -59.02 -19.69
CA SER A 12 -4.31 -59.10 -20.76
C SER A 12 -4.58 -58.09 -21.89
N CYS A 13 -5.85 -57.85 -22.25
CA CYS A 13 -6.20 -56.84 -23.26
C CYS A 13 -5.90 -55.41 -22.78
N ILE A 14 -6.18 -55.10 -21.52
CA ILE A 14 -5.88 -53.78 -20.92
C ILE A 14 -4.37 -53.54 -20.89
N LEU A 15 -3.55 -54.54 -20.53
CA LEU A 15 -2.09 -54.41 -20.54
C LEU A 15 -1.53 -54.17 -21.96
N VAL A 16 -2.12 -54.78 -22.99
CA VAL A 16 -1.70 -54.57 -24.38
C VAL A 16 -2.06 -53.16 -24.87
N PHE A 17 -3.20 -52.60 -24.44
CA PHE A 17 -3.54 -51.19 -24.72
C PHE A 17 -2.62 -50.19 -24.01
N PHE A 18 -2.06 -50.52 -22.84
CA PHE A 18 -1.05 -49.69 -22.18
C PHE A 18 0.33 -49.75 -22.87
N LEU A 19 0.61 -50.80 -23.66
CA LEU A 19 1.88 -50.95 -24.39
C LEU A 19 1.84 -50.35 -25.81
N THR A 20 0.65 -50.12 -26.38
CA THR A 20 0.49 -49.52 -27.72
C THR A 20 0.10 -48.03 -27.68
N GLY A 21 -0.05 -47.44 -26.48
CA GLY A 21 -0.41 -46.04 -26.28
C GLY A 21 0.76 -45.04 -26.29
N CYS A 22 1.94 -45.40 -26.77
CA CYS A 22 3.01 -44.44 -26.96
C CYS A 22 2.67 -43.58 -28.19
N SER A 23 2.22 -42.34 -27.98
CA SER A 23 2.18 -41.36 -29.07
C SER A 23 3.57 -41.29 -29.69
N GLU A 24 3.67 -41.53 -31.00
CA GLU A 24 4.92 -41.33 -31.73
C GLU A 24 5.44 -39.92 -31.45
N VAL A 25 6.67 -39.82 -30.95
CA VAL A 25 7.37 -38.55 -30.83
C VAL A 25 7.51 -38.00 -32.25
N GLN A 26 6.91 -36.84 -32.52
CA GLN A 26 7.14 -36.15 -33.79
C GLN A 26 8.64 -35.82 -33.88
N ASN A 27 9.35 -36.54 -34.75
CA ASN A 27 10.78 -36.31 -34.99
C ASN A 27 11.05 -35.08 -35.87
N ASP A 28 9.98 -34.46 -36.39
CA ASP A 28 10.03 -33.26 -37.23
C ASP A 28 9.82 -31.96 -36.43
N VAL A 29 9.96 -32.00 -35.10
CA VAL A 29 9.99 -30.77 -34.30
C VAL A 29 11.36 -30.15 -34.48
N THR A 30 11.42 -29.11 -35.33
CA THR A 30 12.60 -28.25 -35.42
C THR A 30 13.01 -27.81 -34.02
N SER A 31 14.31 -27.88 -33.72
CA SER A 31 14.82 -27.41 -32.43
C SER A 31 14.28 -25.99 -32.18
N PRO A 32 13.69 -25.71 -31.01
CA PRO A 32 13.11 -24.41 -30.73
C PRO A 32 14.19 -23.35 -30.94
N GLN A 33 14.00 -22.51 -31.96
CA GLN A 33 14.85 -21.35 -32.14
C GLN A 33 14.70 -20.48 -30.90
N SER A 34 15.83 -20.05 -30.30
CA SER A 34 15.78 -19.06 -29.24
C SER A 34 15.33 -17.74 -29.84
N VAL A 35 14.04 -17.48 -29.83
CA VAL A 35 13.52 -16.16 -30.17
C VAL A 35 13.79 -15.26 -28.97
N ALA A 36 14.60 -14.24 -29.17
CA ALA A 36 14.75 -13.17 -28.18
C ALA A 36 13.49 -12.31 -28.21
N ILE A 37 12.47 -12.71 -27.45
CA ILE A 37 11.18 -12.00 -27.37
C ILE A 37 11.32 -10.67 -26.61
N HIS A 38 12.31 -10.54 -25.73
CA HIS A 38 12.57 -9.33 -24.96
C HIS A 38 13.69 -8.48 -25.58
N PRO A 39 13.53 -7.15 -25.64
CA PRO A 39 14.56 -6.24 -26.13
C PRO A 39 15.81 -6.23 -25.24
N ALA A 40 16.90 -5.69 -25.77
CA ALA A 40 18.12 -5.49 -25.00
C ALA A 40 17.87 -4.59 -23.78
N GLY A 41 18.44 -4.95 -22.63
CA GLY A 41 18.30 -4.17 -21.38
C GLY A 41 17.00 -4.42 -20.61
N TYR A 42 16.21 -5.45 -20.95
CA TYR A 42 14.99 -5.81 -20.24
C TYR A 42 15.18 -6.06 -18.72
N ASN A 43 16.37 -6.52 -18.31
CA ASN A 43 16.77 -6.75 -16.92
C ASN A 43 17.63 -5.62 -16.31
N ASN A 44 17.84 -4.50 -17.01
CA ASN A 44 18.66 -3.39 -16.56
C ASN A 44 17.77 -2.22 -16.13
N PHE A 45 17.77 -1.86 -14.84
CA PHE A 45 16.97 -0.75 -14.29
C PHE A 45 17.19 0.60 -15.00
N ALA A 46 18.41 0.84 -15.49
CA ALA A 46 18.75 2.07 -16.21
C ALA A 46 18.16 2.09 -17.63
N SER A 47 17.85 0.93 -18.20
CA SER A 47 17.31 0.84 -19.57
C SER A 47 15.92 1.47 -19.66
N PRO A 48 15.59 2.18 -20.77
CA PRO A 48 14.21 2.52 -21.09
C PRO A 48 13.34 1.27 -21.28
N ASP A 49 13.97 0.15 -21.68
CA ASP A 49 13.34 -1.14 -21.94
C ASP A 49 13.25 -2.06 -20.71
N PHE A 50 13.63 -1.55 -19.53
CA PHE A 50 13.47 -2.28 -18.27
C PHE A 50 12.03 -2.77 -18.10
N HIS A 51 11.84 -4.07 -17.83
CA HIS A 51 10.53 -4.70 -17.80
C HIS A 51 9.52 -3.99 -16.88
N GLY A 52 9.95 -3.51 -15.71
CA GLY A 52 9.07 -2.76 -14.80
C GLY A 52 8.52 -1.46 -15.39
N LYS A 53 9.22 -0.82 -16.33
CA LYS A 53 8.72 0.34 -17.09
C LYS A 53 7.80 -0.06 -18.24
N GLN A 54 7.90 -1.30 -18.72
CA GLN A 54 7.08 -1.83 -19.81
C GLN A 54 5.72 -2.30 -19.30
N PHE A 55 5.63 -2.79 -18.06
CA PHE A 55 4.36 -3.24 -17.46
C PHE A 55 3.31 -2.12 -17.39
N SER A 56 3.71 -0.92 -16.97
CA SER A 56 2.80 0.22 -16.93
C SER A 56 2.38 0.70 -18.31
N LYS A 57 3.30 0.65 -19.29
CA LYS A 57 3.07 1.18 -20.65
C LYS A 57 2.24 0.25 -21.53
N ASN A 58 2.50 -1.06 -21.46
CA ASN A 58 2.03 -2.00 -22.47
C ASN A 58 1.06 -3.06 -21.93
N TYR A 59 1.01 -3.26 -20.61
CA TYR A 59 0.28 -4.37 -20.00
C TYR A 59 -0.73 -3.95 -18.92
N ASN A 60 -0.93 -2.64 -18.75
CA ASN A 60 -1.78 -2.07 -17.69
C ASN A 60 -1.48 -2.70 -16.32
N TRP A 61 -0.18 -2.89 -16.02
CA TRP A 61 0.33 -3.54 -14.81
C TRP A 61 -0.03 -5.02 -14.61
N SER A 62 -0.76 -5.65 -15.54
CA SER A 62 -1.11 -7.06 -15.45
C SER A 62 0.06 -7.97 -15.82
N MET A 63 0.33 -8.95 -14.96
CA MET A 63 1.38 -9.96 -15.15
C MET A 63 0.88 -11.23 -15.86
N THR A 64 -0.41 -11.28 -16.20
CA THR A 64 -1.08 -12.47 -16.75
C THR A 64 -0.49 -12.89 -18.10
N GLU A 65 -0.12 -11.91 -18.93
CA GLU A 65 0.49 -12.17 -20.24
C GLU A 65 1.87 -12.84 -20.09
N CYS A 66 2.64 -12.48 -19.06
CA CYS A 66 3.95 -13.05 -18.79
C CYS A 66 3.85 -14.52 -18.37
N GLN A 67 2.80 -14.90 -17.64
CA GLN A 67 2.56 -16.26 -17.16
C GLN A 67 2.39 -17.27 -18.31
N LYS A 68 1.98 -16.82 -19.50
CA LYS A 68 1.82 -17.69 -20.69
C LYS A 68 3.12 -18.38 -21.10
N CYS A 69 4.27 -17.74 -20.85
CA CYS A 69 5.59 -18.30 -21.16
C CYS A 69 6.41 -18.64 -19.90
N HIS A 70 6.22 -17.87 -18.82
CA HIS A 70 7.01 -18.00 -17.57
C HIS A 70 6.35 -18.88 -16.50
N ALA A 71 5.29 -19.61 -16.85
CA ALA A 71 4.37 -20.35 -15.96
C ALA A 71 3.55 -19.47 -15.02
N SER A 72 2.44 -20.00 -14.52
CA SER A 72 1.53 -19.30 -13.60
C SER A 72 2.19 -18.92 -12.26
N ASN A 73 3.21 -19.65 -11.84
CA ASN A 73 3.99 -19.40 -10.62
C ASN A 73 5.31 -18.67 -10.90
N TYR A 74 5.56 -18.20 -12.12
CA TYR A 74 6.78 -17.52 -12.54
C TYR A 74 8.08 -18.33 -12.41
N SER A 75 8.00 -19.66 -12.29
CA SER A 75 9.19 -20.52 -12.17
C SER A 75 9.95 -20.71 -13.48
N GLY A 76 9.47 -20.12 -14.56
CA GLY A 76 10.16 -20.03 -15.85
C GLY A 76 9.48 -20.75 -17.00
N GLY A 77 8.53 -21.66 -16.71
CA GLY A 77 7.67 -22.28 -17.72
C GLY A 77 8.40 -22.79 -18.95
N THR A 78 7.78 -22.60 -20.12
CA THR A 78 8.35 -22.95 -21.43
C THR A 78 9.51 -22.03 -21.83
N ALA A 79 9.58 -20.82 -21.27
CA ALA A 79 10.69 -19.89 -21.50
C ALA A 79 11.99 -20.29 -20.80
N GLY A 80 11.94 -21.18 -19.80
CA GLY A 80 13.09 -21.63 -19.02
C GLY A 80 13.73 -20.56 -18.12
N GLN A 81 13.15 -19.35 -18.02
CA GLN A 81 13.69 -18.22 -17.26
C GLN A 81 12.76 -17.86 -16.10
N SER A 82 13.16 -18.21 -14.88
CA SER A 82 12.39 -17.92 -13.66
C SER A 82 12.45 -16.44 -13.29
N CYS A 83 11.30 -15.84 -12.97
CA CYS A 83 11.26 -14.50 -12.38
C CYS A 83 11.60 -14.53 -10.89
N LEU A 84 11.44 -15.70 -10.24
CA LEU A 84 11.74 -15.91 -8.83
C LEU A 84 13.25 -16.00 -8.53
N GLY A 85 14.06 -16.16 -9.58
CA GLY A 85 15.51 -16.32 -9.51
C GLY A 85 16.29 -15.02 -9.67
N ALA A 86 17.61 -15.14 -9.83
CA ALA A 86 18.53 -14.04 -10.11
C ALA A 86 18.60 -12.91 -9.06
N GLY A 87 18.04 -13.12 -7.87
CA GLY A 87 18.13 -12.18 -6.74
C GLY A 87 17.16 -11.00 -6.81
N CYS A 88 16.21 -10.99 -7.74
CA CYS A 88 15.25 -9.88 -7.89
C CYS A 88 13.92 -10.16 -7.17
N HIS A 89 13.08 -11.09 -7.66
CA HIS A 89 11.75 -11.34 -7.07
C HIS A 89 11.74 -12.58 -6.17
N ASN A 90 12.62 -12.56 -5.16
CA ASN A 90 12.80 -13.66 -4.22
C ASN A 90 11.83 -13.63 -3.02
N THR A 91 10.99 -12.59 -2.91
CA THR A 91 9.97 -12.46 -1.88
C THR A 91 8.84 -13.46 -2.10
N VAL A 92 8.13 -13.79 -1.02
CA VAL A 92 6.86 -14.53 -1.13
C VAL A 92 5.90 -13.74 -2.03
N GLN A 93 5.20 -14.41 -2.94
CA GLN A 93 4.42 -13.84 -4.06
C GLN A 93 5.26 -13.34 -5.27
N GLY A 94 6.59 -13.36 -5.18
CA GLY A 94 7.47 -13.09 -6.31
C GLY A 94 7.20 -11.72 -6.95
N PRO A 95 7.05 -11.65 -8.29
CA PRO A 95 6.76 -10.39 -9.00
C PRO A 95 5.46 -9.70 -8.57
N GLU A 96 4.53 -10.43 -7.94
CA GLU A 96 3.25 -9.90 -7.45
C GLU A 96 3.29 -9.50 -5.97
N ALA A 97 4.44 -9.57 -5.30
CA ALA A 97 4.57 -9.08 -3.94
C ALA A 97 4.24 -7.57 -3.87
N CYS A 98 3.45 -7.15 -2.89
CA CYS A 98 2.92 -5.78 -2.82
C CYS A 98 4.01 -4.69 -2.84
N ASN A 99 5.19 -4.97 -2.30
CA ASN A 99 6.31 -4.03 -2.24
C ASN A 99 7.08 -3.91 -3.57
N THR A 100 6.75 -4.73 -4.59
CA THR A 100 7.42 -4.76 -5.89
C THR A 100 7.15 -3.49 -6.70
N CYS A 101 5.87 -3.09 -6.80
CA CYS A 101 5.46 -1.96 -7.64
C CYS A 101 5.57 -0.63 -6.90
N HIS A 102 5.03 -0.60 -5.69
CA HIS A 102 5.02 0.54 -4.78
C HIS A 102 5.54 0.11 -3.41
N GLY A 103 6.18 1.01 -2.67
CA GLY A 103 6.82 0.62 -1.41
C GLY A 103 8.33 0.44 -1.54
N VAL A 104 8.92 -0.41 -0.69
CA VAL A 104 10.35 -0.72 -0.71
C VAL A 104 10.56 -2.13 -1.26
N PHE A 105 11.12 -2.24 -2.46
CA PHE A 105 11.35 -3.52 -3.16
C PHE A 105 12.04 -4.59 -2.30
N ALA A 106 12.98 -4.20 -1.45
CA ALA A 106 13.72 -5.11 -0.58
C ALA A 106 13.03 -5.43 0.77
N ASP A 107 11.89 -4.81 1.09
CA ASP A 107 11.24 -4.91 2.40
C ASP A 107 9.71 -5.01 2.28
N ILE A 108 9.19 -6.23 2.43
CA ILE A 108 7.75 -6.54 2.34
C ILE A 108 6.92 -5.92 3.47
N SER A 109 7.56 -5.43 4.56
CA SER A 109 6.84 -4.70 5.61
C SER A 109 6.51 -3.27 5.21
N LYS A 110 7.16 -2.75 4.16
CA LYS A 110 7.01 -1.37 3.68
C LYS A 110 6.35 -1.32 2.30
N ILE A 111 5.08 -1.72 2.28
CA ILE A 111 4.26 -1.77 1.05
C ILE A 111 3.68 -0.41 0.68
N ALA A 112 3.33 0.43 1.65
CA ALA A 112 2.88 1.78 1.33
C ALA A 112 4.06 2.62 0.82
N PRO A 113 3.89 3.51 -0.17
CA PRO A 113 4.99 4.30 -0.71
C PRO A 113 5.84 4.98 0.37
N PRO A 114 7.14 4.67 0.42
CA PRO A 114 8.14 5.69 0.28
C PRO A 114 8.63 5.77 -1.16
N ARG A 115 8.25 4.83 -2.05
CA ARG A 115 8.41 4.94 -3.50
C ARG A 115 7.06 4.76 -4.17
N ASP A 116 6.66 5.72 -4.99
CA ASP A 116 5.44 5.65 -5.80
C ASP A 116 5.68 4.93 -7.15
N LEU A 117 4.60 4.72 -7.91
CA LEU A 117 4.65 4.04 -9.21
C LEU A 117 5.46 4.81 -10.27
N SER A 118 5.66 6.12 -10.09
CA SER A 118 6.49 6.97 -10.94
C SER A 118 7.96 7.00 -10.48
N GLY A 119 8.30 6.31 -9.39
CA GLY A 119 9.63 6.29 -8.79
C GLY A 119 9.95 7.47 -7.89
N GLY A 120 8.97 8.34 -7.60
CA GLY A 120 9.13 9.42 -6.63
C GLY A 120 9.32 8.86 -5.24
N ILE A 121 10.26 9.43 -4.46
CA ILE A 121 10.55 9.00 -3.09
C ILE A 121 10.41 10.08 -2.01
N SER A 122 10.16 11.32 -2.43
CA SER A 122 10.01 12.45 -1.53
C SER A 122 8.56 12.62 -1.10
N TYR A 123 8.31 13.06 0.13
CA TYR A 123 6.96 13.45 0.60
C TYR A 123 6.35 14.59 -0.23
N THR A 124 7.14 15.28 -1.05
CA THR A 124 6.62 16.29 -1.99
C THR A 124 5.98 15.69 -3.24
N SER A 125 6.22 14.41 -3.53
CA SER A 125 5.56 13.65 -4.60
C SER A 125 4.17 13.22 -4.15
N ALA A 126 3.14 13.42 -4.98
CA ALA A 126 1.76 13.09 -4.63
C ALA A 126 1.55 11.59 -4.30
N GLY A 127 2.26 10.69 -4.99
CA GLY A 127 2.19 9.25 -4.73
C GLY A 127 2.84 8.81 -3.41
N VAL A 128 3.73 9.63 -2.85
CA VAL A 128 4.39 9.36 -1.55
C VAL A 128 3.70 10.15 -0.44
N GLY A 129 3.71 11.48 -0.54
CA GLY A 129 3.06 12.39 0.39
C GLY A 129 3.31 12.06 1.86
N ALA A 130 2.25 12.13 2.65
CA ALA A 130 2.28 11.90 4.09
C ALA A 130 2.07 10.42 4.47
N HIS A 131 2.21 9.44 3.56
CA HIS A 131 2.02 8.01 3.90
C HIS A 131 2.86 7.57 5.09
N GLN A 132 4.17 7.84 5.05
CA GLN A 132 5.10 7.33 6.06
C GLN A 132 4.83 7.91 7.45
N ILE A 133 4.54 9.21 7.56
CA ILE A 133 4.25 9.82 8.87
C ILE A 133 2.92 9.32 9.45
N HIS A 134 1.94 9.02 8.60
CA HIS A 134 0.67 8.47 9.04
C HIS A 134 0.83 7.01 9.50
N LEU A 135 1.49 6.16 8.73
CA LEU A 135 1.59 4.73 9.02
C LEU A 135 2.56 4.40 10.16
N ASN A 136 3.59 5.22 10.35
CA ASN A 136 4.55 5.02 11.45
C ASN A 136 4.14 5.81 12.71
N GLY A 137 3.22 6.76 12.58
CA GLY A 137 2.91 7.74 13.61
C GLY A 137 4.01 8.80 13.73
N GLY A 138 3.80 9.74 14.64
CA GLY A 138 4.75 10.81 14.90
C GLY A 138 4.67 11.36 16.31
N ASN A 139 5.24 12.54 16.51
CA ASN A 139 5.36 13.15 17.84
C ASN A 139 4.02 13.58 18.45
N ILE A 140 2.95 13.66 17.65
CA ILE A 140 1.65 14.21 18.06
C ILE A 140 0.48 13.24 17.85
N GLY A 141 0.73 12.02 17.37
CA GLY A 141 -0.34 11.07 17.08
C GLY A 141 0.20 9.69 16.75
N ALA A 142 -0.59 8.68 17.11
CA ALA A 142 -0.27 7.29 16.84
C ALA A 142 -0.32 6.94 15.35
N ALA A 143 0.27 5.79 15.01
CA ALA A 143 0.18 5.19 13.69
C ALA A 143 -1.28 4.94 13.28
N VAL A 144 -1.59 5.24 12.02
CA VAL A 144 -2.88 4.96 11.41
C VAL A 144 -2.85 3.68 10.58
N LYS A 145 -4.03 3.08 10.38
CA LYS A 145 -4.17 1.90 9.53
C LYS A 145 -4.51 2.30 8.10
N CYS A 146 -4.00 1.55 7.13
CA CYS A 146 -4.29 1.74 5.70
C CYS A 146 -5.80 1.81 5.41
N VAL A 147 -6.57 0.94 6.08
CA VAL A 147 -8.03 0.83 5.94
C VAL A 147 -8.81 2.07 6.38
N TRP A 148 -8.16 3.03 7.06
CA TRP A 148 -8.81 4.30 7.42
C TRP A 148 -8.84 5.31 6.27
N CYS A 149 -8.09 5.08 5.19
CA CYS A 149 -8.07 5.94 4.01
C CYS A 149 -8.58 5.22 2.75
N HIS A 150 -8.12 3.97 2.52
CA HIS A 150 -8.37 3.22 1.30
C HIS A 150 -8.71 1.76 1.61
N THR A 151 -9.37 1.09 0.67
CA THR A 151 -9.50 -0.37 0.71
C THR A 151 -8.16 -0.99 0.33
N VAL A 152 -7.57 -1.79 1.22
CA VAL A 152 -6.31 -2.50 0.92
C VAL A 152 -6.65 -3.77 0.13
N PRO A 153 -6.12 -3.95 -1.09
CA PRO A 153 -6.39 -5.16 -1.87
C PRO A 153 -5.70 -6.37 -1.24
N ALA A 154 -6.39 -7.51 -1.22
CA ALA A 154 -5.84 -8.76 -0.71
C ALA A 154 -4.84 -9.41 -1.69
N THR A 155 -4.98 -9.14 -2.99
CA THR A 155 -4.12 -9.65 -4.06
C THR A 155 -3.92 -8.58 -5.12
N VAL A 156 -2.89 -8.71 -5.97
CA VAL A 156 -2.63 -7.74 -7.04
C VAL A 156 -3.80 -7.61 -8.01
N ASN A 157 -4.49 -8.71 -8.31
CA ASN A 157 -5.62 -8.73 -9.25
C ASN A 157 -6.98 -8.49 -8.57
N ALA A 158 -7.00 -8.05 -7.31
CA ALA A 158 -8.23 -7.66 -6.65
C ALA A 158 -8.93 -6.53 -7.43
N THR A 159 -10.25 -6.62 -7.55
CA THR A 159 -11.05 -5.61 -8.26
C THR A 159 -10.78 -4.21 -7.68
N GLY A 160 -10.51 -3.25 -8.56
CA GLY A 160 -10.19 -1.87 -8.19
C GLY A 160 -8.72 -1.61 -7.85
N HIS A 161 -7.83 -2.62 -7.88
CA HIS A 161 -6.40 -2.37 -7.66
C HIS A 161 -5.67 -2.06 -8.97
N LEU A 162 -5.85 -2.90 -9.99
CA LEU A 162 -5.31 -2.68 -11.34
C LEU A 162 -6.47 -2.32 -12.27
N ASP A 163 -6.76 -1.03 -12.40
CA ASP A 163 -7.79 -0.52 -13.29
C ASP A 163 -7.31 0.70 -14.09
N ALA A 164 -8.23 1.33 -14.82
CA ALA A 164 -7.92 2.49 -15.66
C ALA A 164 -7.91 3.82 -14.87
N VAL A 165 -8.32 3.81 -13.61
CA VAL A 165 -8.34 4.99 -12.75
C VAL A 165 -6.94 5.17 -12.17
N GLN A 166 -6.33 6.32 -12.47
CA GLN A 166 -4.96 6.56 -12.04
C GLN A 166 -4.90 6.81 -10.52
N GLY A 167 -4.19 5.95 -9.79
CA GLY A 167 -3.89 6.13 -8.36
C GLY A 167 -5.04 5.74 -7.43
N ALA A 168 -4.70 5.38 -6.18
CA ALA A 168 -5.63 4.75 -5.24
C ALA A 168 -6.87 5.60 -4.86
N GLU A 169 -8.02 4.96 -4.78
CA GLU A 169 -9.31 5.54 -4.39
C GLU A 169 -9.34 5.84 -2.89
N ILE A 170 -9.71 7.08 -2.54
CA ILE A 170 -9.81 7.54 -1.15
C ILE A 170 -11.25 7.46 -0.68
N MET A 171 -11.54 6.52 0.22
CA MET A 171 -12.90 6.25 0.70
C MET A 171 -13.15 6.79 2.11
N PHE A 172 -12.08 6.92 2.90
CA PHE A 172 -12.06 7.28 4.33
C PHE A 172 -13.00 6.46 5.22
N ASP A 173 -12.50 5.95 6.34
CA ASP A 173 -13.34 5.18 7.25
C ASP A 173 -12.89 5.30 8.72
N SER A 174 -13.66 4.69 9.62
CA SER A 174 -13.32 4.50 11.03
C SER A 174 -12.97 5.83 11.71
N LEU A 175 -11.70 6.00 12.12
CA LEU A 175 -11.25 7.16 12.88
C LEU A 175 -11.38 8.47 12.08
N ALA A 176 -11.24 8.45 10.75
CA ALA A 176 -11.40 9.64 9.91
C ALA A 176 -12.83 10.22 9.99
N LYS A 177 -13.82 9.37 10.25
CA LYS A 177 -15.25 9.68 10.38
C LYS A 177 -15.72 9.76 11.84
N PHE A 178 -14.78 9.74 12.80
CA PHE A 178 -15.13 9.68 14.22
C PHE A 178 -15.94 10.91 14.65
N LYS A 179 -17.15 10.65 15.16
CA LYS A 179 -18.09 11.70 15.55
C LYS A 179 -17.75 12.23 16.94
N THR A 180 -17.87 13.54 17.11
CA THR A 180 -17.73 14.17 18.43
C THR A 180 -18.93 15.08 18.65
N ASP A 181 -19.68 14.83 19.73
CA ASP A 181 -20.91 15.57 20.01
C ASP A 181 -21.91 15.46 18.81
N THR A 182 -22.50 16.56 18.37
CA THR A 182 -23.37 16.63 17.19
C THR A 182 -22.62 16.74 15.85
N LEU A 183 -21.28 16.74 15.86
CA LEU A 183 -20.48 16.88 14.64
C LEU A 183 -20.29 15.53 13.96
N ASN A 184 -20.62 15.50 12.66
CA ASN A 184 -20.48 14.35 11.80
C ASN A 184 -19.45 14.66 10.69
N PRO A 185 -18.18 14.22 10.82
CA PRO A 185 -17.18 14.43 9.78
C PRO A 185 -17.62 13.82 8.45
N ASN A 186 -17.35 14.54 7.35
CA ASN A 186 -17.51 14.04 5.99
C ASN A 186 -16.17 14.16 5.25
N PRO A 187 -15.20 13.28 5.55
CA PRO A 187 -13.84 13.36 5.03
C PRO A 187 -13.81 13.42 3.51
N SER A 188 -12.97 14.30 2.98
CA SER A 188 -12.72 14.38 1.55
C SER A 188 -11.26 14.62 1.25
N TYR A 189 -10.83 14.14 0.09
CA TYR A 189 -9.53 14.44 -0.49
C TYR A 189 -9.70 15.00 -1.89
N SER A 190 -9.19 16.21 -2.09
CA SER A 190 -9.14 16.84 -3.40
C SER A 190 -7.85 16.44 -4.10
N ARG A 191 -7.95 15.68 -5.21
CA ARG A 191 -6.78 15.32 -6.03
C ARG A 191 -6.13 16.54 -6.70
N THR A 192 -6.92 17.56 -7.03
CA THR A 192 -6.43 18.80 -7.68
C THR A 192 -5.54 19.63 -6.77
N THR A 193 -6.01 19.89 -5.55
CA THR A 193 -5.26 20.70 -4.56
C THR A 193 -4.37 19.85 -3.66
N GLN A 194 -4.53 18.52 -3.70
CA GLN A 194 -3.90 17.54 -2.83
C GLN A 194 -4.18 17.81 -1.34
N THR A 195 -5.39 18.27 -1.01
CA THR A 195 -5.75 18.64 0.36
C THR A 195 -6.78 17.68 0.93
N CYS A 196 -6.60 17.32 2.20
CA CYS A 196 -7.58 16.61 2.99
C CYS A 196 -8.48 17.62 3.70
N ALA A 197 -9.77 17.37 3.84
CA ALA A 197 -10.68 18.26 4.56
C ALA A 197 -11.78 17.48 5.28
N ASN A 198 -12.44 18.13 6.26
CA ASN A 198 -13.61 17.61 6.97
C ASN A 198 -13.39 16.24 7.65
N THR A 199 -12.14 15.94 8.03
CA THR A 199 -11.79 14.71 8.74
C THR A 199 -11.71 14.97 10.24
N TYR A 200 -12.01 13.96 11.05
CA TYR A 200 -11.81 14.04 12.50
C TYR A 200 -10.37 14.46 12.86
N CYS A 201 -9.36 13.86 12.23
CA CYS A 201 -7.96 14.16 12.52
C CYS A 201 -7.55 15.59 12.10
N HIS A 202 -8.20 16.15 11.08
CA HIS A 202 -7.90 17.48 10.54
C HIS A 202 -8.98 18.49 10.94
N GLY A 203 -9.22 18.59 12.24
CA GLY A 203 -9.94 19.71 12.86
C GLY A 203 -11.46 19.63 12.83
N TYR A 204 -12.06 18.61 12.22
CA TYR A 204 -13.52 18.41 12.23
C TYR A 204 -13.99 17.68 13.49
N PHE A 205 -13.78 18.30 14.65
CA PHE A 205 -14.24 17.80 15.94
C PHE A 205 -14.61 18.95 16.88
N LYS A 206 -15.21 18.63 18.03
CA LYS A 206 -15.61 19.63 19.03
C LYS A 206 -14.38 20.39 19.54
N GLY A 207 -14.36 21.70 19.34
CA GLY A 207 -13.21 22.57 19.68
C GLY A 207 -12.06 22.53 18.66
N GLY A 208 -12.22 21.80 17.56
CA GLY A 208 -11.27 21.77 16.45
C GLY A 208 -11.44 22.93 15.47
N ASN A 209 -10.40 23.17 14.69
CA ASN A 209 -10.41 24.11 13.59
C ASN A 209 -10.96 23.44 12.32
N LYS A 210 -12.26 23.64 12.06
CA LYS A 210 -12.97 22.99 10.95
C LYS A 210 -12.50 23.41 9.56
N THR A 211 -11.71 24.49 9.44
CA THR A 211 -11.12 24.93 8.17
C THR A 211 -9.73 24.33 7.93
N ASN A 212 -9.22 23.51 8.86
CA ASN A 212 -7.94 22.84 8.69
C ASN A 212 -7.99 21.87 7.50
N ALA A 213 -7.30 22.24 6.44
CA ALA A 213 -7.25 21.48 5.20
C ALA A 213 -5.79 21.25 4.76
N PRO A 214 -5.02 20.39 5.47
CA PRO A 214 -3.60 20.22 5.20
C PRO A 214 -3.37 19.63 3.80
N LYS A 215 -2.30 20.08 3.15
CA LYS A 215 -1.85 19.48 1.90
C LYS A 215 -1.14 18.15 2.20
N TRP A 216 -1.49 17.11 1.46
CA TRP A 216 -0.89 15.77 1.52
C TRP A 216 0.64 15.78 1.37
N THR A 217 1.15 16.78 0.65
CA THR A 217 2.58 16.98 0.38
C THR A 217 3.21 18.11 1.21
N ALA A 218 2.51 18.60 2.25
CA ALA A 218 2.99 19.69 3.11
C ALA A 218 4.22 19.32 3.95
N GLY A 219 4.42 18.03 4.23
CA GLY A 219 5.45 17.59 5.17
C GLY A 219 5.22 18.15 6.57
N PRO A 220 6.26 18.64 7.28
CA PRO A 220 6.13 19.11 8.66
C PRO A 220 5.12 20.25 8.88
N SER A 221 4.87 21.09 7.88
CA SER A 221 3.91 22.20 8.00
C SER A 221 2.45 21.74 8.03
N GLY A 222 2.16 20.51 7.57
CA GLY A 222 0.81 19.95 7.53
C GLY A 222 0.22 19.62 8.91
N ALA A 223 1.03 19.69 9.97
CA ALA A 223 0.62 19.37 11.34
C ALA A 223 1.19 20.36 12.37
N ALA A 224 1.42 21.62 11.97
CA ALA A 224 1.85 22.66 12.90
C ALA A 224 0.87 22.82 14.07
N CYS A 225 1.37 23.08 15.28
CA CYS A 225 0.52 23.38 16.44
C CYS A 225 -0.42 24.55 16.12
N GLY A 226 -1.67 24.48 16.58
CA GLY A 226 -2.69 25.48 16.27
C GLY A 226 -3.49 25.21 14.98
N SER A 227 -2.99 24.34 14.09
CA SER A 227 -3.70 23.99 12.85
C SER A 227 -4.95 23.14 13.10
N CYS A 228 -4.88 22.13 13.98
CA CYS A 228 -5.99 21.22 14.27
C CYS A 228 -7.00 21.78 15.28
N HIS A 229 -6.51 22.51 16.28
CA HIS A 229 -7.31 23.20 17.29
C HIS A 229 -6.53 24.43 17.76
N GLY A 230 -7.27 25.46 18.17
CA GLY A 230 -6.71 26.78 18.45
C GLY A 230 -6.51 27.62 17.20
N SER A 231 -5.46 28.44 17.17
CA SER A 231 -5.25 29.44 16.12
C SER A 231 -3.77 29.78 15.93
N GLY A 232 -3.31 29.87 14.68
CA GLY A 232 -1.91 30.18 14.37
C GLY A 232 -0.98 29.12 14.93
N THR A 233 -0.04 29.52 15.79
CA THR A 233 0.84 28.61 16.55
C THR A 233 0.31 28.26 17.94
N ASN A 234 -0.85 28.82 18.33
CA ASN A 234 -1.46 28.61 19.64
C ASN A 234 -2.38 27.38 19.61
N PRO A 235 -2.05 26.29 20.34
CA PRO A 235 -2.88 25.09 20.38
C PRO A 235 -4.05 25.20 21.37
N LEU A 236 -4.40 26.37 21.92
CA LEU A 236 -5.52 26.47 22.86
C LEU A 236 -6.87 26.34 22.17
N PRO A 237 -7.73 25.36 22.54
CA PRO A 237 -9.07 25.26 21.97
C PRO A 237 -9.91 26.53 22.23
N PRO A 238 -10.96 26.77 21.42
CA PRO A 238 -11.92 27.83 21.67
C PRO A 238 -12.64 27.70 23.03
N SER A 239 -13.26 28.79 23.48
CA SER A 239 -14.18 28.80 24.63
C SER A 239 -15.23 27.66 24.52
N PRO A 240 -15.59 26.96 25.62
CA PRO A 240 -15.37 27.31 27.03
C PRO A 240 -14.03 26.82 27.63
N HIS A 241 -13.08 26.34 26.81
CA HIS A 241 -11.78 25.91 27.32
C HIS A 241 -11.03 27.08 28.00
N PRO A 242 -10.49 26.91 29.22
CA PRO A 242 -9.68 27.93 29.88
C PRO A 242 -8.49 28.35 29.01
N GLN A 243 -8.25 29.64 28.84
CA GLN A 243 -7.17 30.17 27.99
C GLN A 243 -5.83 30.23 28.75
N VAL A 244 -5.40 29.10 29.31
CA VAL A 244 -4.15 28.94 30.08
C VAL A 244 -3.21 27.96 29.38
N LYS A 245 -1.93 28.34 29.20
CA LYS A 245 -0.95 27.54 28.46
C LYS A 245 -0.33 26.38 29.26
N ASN A 246 -0.54 26.32 30.57
CA ASN A 246 -0.07 25.20 31.41
C ASN A 246 -1.03 24.02 31.30
N CYS A 247 -1.09 23.41 30.11
CA CYS A 247 -1.99 22.30 29.77
C CYS A 247 -1.86 21.12 30.73
N GLN A 248 -0.65 20.88 31.25
CA GLN A 248 -0.34 19.79 32.17
C GLN A 248 -1.15 19.86 33.48
N MET A 249 -1.67 21.03 33.88
CA MET A 249 -2.52 21.14 35.08
C MET A 249 -3.81 20.31 34.97
N CYS A 250 -4.38 20.19 33.77
CA CYS A 250 -5.64 19.49 33.53
C CYS A 250 -5.48 18.24 32.65
N HIS A 251 -4.42 18.18 31.84
CA HIS A 251 -4.14 17.08 30.89
C HIS A 251 -2.83 16.34 31.24
N SER A 252 -2.57 16.20 32.54
CA SER A 252 -1.35 15.62 33.12
C SER A 252 -1.04 14.19 32.64
N SER A 253 -2.08 13.42 32.25
CA SER A 253 -1.89 12.06 31.75
C SER A 253 -1.53 11.99 30.27
N ALA A 254 -1.63 13.11 29.54
CA ALA A 254 -1.43 13.19 28.10
C ALA A 254 -0.25 14.09 27.68
N ILE A 255 0.00 15.19 28.39
CA ILE A 255 0.97 16.21 27.97
C ILE A 255 1.89 16.67 29.10
N ILE A 256 3.15 16.88 28.76
CA ILE A 256 4.17 17.54 29.58
C ILE A 256 4.46 18.89 28.93
N VAL A 257 4.50 19.93 29.76
CA VAL A 257 4.81 21.30 29.32
C VAL A 257 6.14 21.72 29.94
N THR A 258 7.14 21.93 29.09
CA THR A 258 8.45 22.44 29.51
C THR A 258 8.59 23.87 29.02
N ALA A 259 8.63 24.82 29.96
CA ALA A 259 8.83 26.23 29.65
C ALA A 259 10.25 26.66 30.03
N THR A 260 10.92 27.35 29.11
CA THR A 260 12.15 28.12 29.36
C THR A 260 11.80 29.61 29.36
N ALA A 261 12.80 30.48 29.58
CA ALA A 261 12.59 31.92 29.50
C ALA A 261 12.13 32.41 28.11
N THR A 262 12.42 31.65 27.05
CA THR A 262 12.19 32.07 25.65
C THR A 262 11.30 31.13 24.85
N ASP A 263 11.02 29.92 25.36
CA ASP A 263 10.29 28.90 24.60
C ASP A 263 9.41 28.02 25.49
N THR A 264 8.34 27.48 24.93
CA THR A 264 7.48 26.49 25.59
C THR A 264 7.34 25.28 24.68
N THR A 265 7.91 24.16 25.11
CA THR A 265 7.80 22.89 24.40
C THR A 265 6.66 22.06 24.99
N TYR A 266 5.83 21.52 24.10
CA TYR A 266 4.75 20.61 24.42
C TYR A 266 5.15 19.20 23.98
N THR A 267 5.19 18.25 24.92
CA THR A 267 5.53 16.86 24.64
C THR A 267 4.40 15.95 25.07
N PHE A 268 3.94 15.08 24.17
CA PHE A 268 2.92 14.09 24.50
C PHE A 268 3.57 12.94 25.28
N LYS A 269 3.12 12.74 26.53
CA LYS A 269 3.56 11.64 27.39
C LYS A 269 3.16 10.29 26.79
N ASP A 270 2.00 10.26 26.14
CA ASP A 270 1.45 9.11 25.45
C ASP A 270 0.77 9.59 24.16
N ILE A 271 1.43 9.39 23.02
CA ILE A 271 0.92 9.81 21.70
C ILE A 271 -0.35 9.04 21.29
N THR A 272 -0.65 7.91 21.93
CA THR A 272 -1.88 7.16 21.69
C THR A 272 -3.11 7.82 22.31
N LYS A 273 -2.89 8.81 23.20
CA LYS A 273 -3.95 9.63 23.80
C LYS A 273 -4.24 10.92 23.04
N HIS A 274 -3.42 11.26 22.05
CA HIS A 274 -3.65 12.41 21.18
C HIS A 274 -4.23 11.92 19.85
N VAL A 275 -5.39 12.48 19.47
CA VAL A 275 -6.15 12.11 18.26
C VAL A 275 -6.78 10.70 18.38
N ASN A 276 -7.31 10.36 19.56
CA ASN A 276 -7.93 9.05 19.83
C ASN A 276 -9.45 9.10 20.07
N GLY A 277 -10.09 10.25 19.84
CA GLY A 277 -11.52 10.43 20.06
C GLY A 277 -11.94 10.73 21.50
N ILE A 278 -11.01 10.75 22.46
CA ILE A 278 -11.30 10.85 23.89
C ILE A 278 -10.54 12.03 24.50
N ILE A 279 -11.18 12.77 25.41
CA ILE A 279 -10.50 13.77 26.23
C ILE A 279 -9.81 13.05 27.39
N ASN A 280 -8.48 13.11 27.40
CA ASN A 280 -7.65 12.52 28.45
C ASN A 280 -7.20 13.63 29.42
N TYR A 281 -7.45 13.44 30.72
CA TYR A 281 -7.10 14.35 31.81
C TYR A 281 -5.86 13.83 32.56
#